data_AF-A0A9D6WMS7-F1
#
_entry.id   AF-A0A9D6WMS7-F1
#
_cell.length_a   1.000
_cell.length_b   1.000
_cell.length_c   1.000
_cell.angle_alpha   90.00
_cell.angle_beta   90.00
_cell.angle_gamma   90.00
#
_symmetry.space_group_name_H-M   'P 1'
#
loop_
_entity.id
_entity.type
_entity.pdbx_description
1 polymer ?
#
loop_
_entity_poly.entity_id
_entity_poly.type
_entity_poly.pdbx_seq_one_letter_code
_entity_poly.pdbx_strand_id
1 'polypeptide(L)'
;MGSFVEINDTLQLTTEQGFPAEFDYQKHLQKPFKAHDFKDKVFAFRDKPKIRIYKAPPVRNFLVQNINGKWLYWGLIHILEVVHDYVRQTTSGKFKIIAIFNPEEMRHAQSIVDRDTENDFFQS
;
A
#
# COMPACT_ATOMS: atom_id res chain seq x y z
N MET A 1 -17.89 -23.50 13.33
CA MET A 1 -16.43 -23.43 13.16
C MET A 1 -16.09 -22.09 12.54
N GLY A 2 -15.09 -21.39 13.07
CA GLY A 2 -14.64 -20.08 12.56
C GLY A 2 -13.31 -20.18 11.81
N SER A 3 -13.01 -19.19 10.98
CA SER A 3 -11.76 -19.03 10.25
C SER A 3 -11.17 -17.65 10.52
N PHE A 4 -9.84 -17.54 10.46
CA PHE A 4 -9.16 -16.25 10.62
C PHE A 4 -9.17 -15.48 9.29
N VAL A 5 -9.66 -14.25 9.32
CA VAL A 5 -9.51 -13.27 8.24
C VAL A 5 -8.93 -11.99 8.83
N GLU A 6 -8.11 -11.31 8.04
CA GLU A 6 -7.47 -10.05 8.44
C GLU A 6 -8.19 -8.90 7.71
N ILE A 7 -8.76 -7.95 8.45
CA ILE A 7 -9.46 -6.80 7.88
C ILE A 7 -8.53 -5.58 8.01
N ASN A 8 -8.09 -5.03 6.89
CA ASN A 8 -7.11 -3.94 6.88
C ASN A 8 -7.56 -2.75 6.03
N ASP A 9 -7.13 -1.57 6.45
CA ASP A 9 -7.16 -0.35 5.64
C ASP A 9 -5.79 -0.02 5.02
N THR A 10 -4.75 -0.81 5.28
CA THR A 10 -3.40 -0.59 4.74
C THR A 10 -2.98 -1.70 3.76
N LEU A 11 -2.70 -1.33 2.52
CA LEU A 11 -2.07 -2.17 1.51
C LEU A 11 -0.55 -1.92 1.53
N GLN A 12 0.14 -2.60 2.44
CA GLN A 12 1.60 -2.63 2.50
C GLN A 12 2.16 -3.61 1.47
N LEU A 13 3.06 -3.27 0.55
CA LEU A 13 3.61 -4.22 -0.44
C LEU A 13 5.14 -4.16 -0.50
N THR A 14 5.76 -5.30 -0.75
CA THR A 14 7.15 -5.35 -1.23
C THR A 14 7.19 -5.29 -2.77
N THR A 15 8.37 -5.11 -3.34
CA THR A 15 8.57 -5.13 -4.80
C THR A 15 8.11 -6.44 -5.43
N GLU A 16 8.38 -7.58 -4.79
CA GLU A 16 8.02 -8.92 -5.27
C GLU A 16 6.49 -9.12 -5.30
N GLN A 17 5.80 -8.52 -4.33
CA GLN A 17 4.33 -8.52 -4.21
C GLN A 17 3.65 -7.57 -5.19
N GLY A 18 4.41 -6.87 -6.04
CA GLY A 18 3.89 -5.98 -7.07
C GLY A 18 3.79 -4.52 -6.64
N PHE A 19 4.64 -4.06 -5.71
CA PHE A 19 4.76 -2.62 -5.48
C PHE A 19 5.19 -1.92 -6.79
N PRO A 20 4.50 -0.84 -7.24
CA PRO A 20 4.75 -0.26 -8.56
C PRO A 20 6.18 0.27 -8.73
N ALA A 21 6.86 -0.12 -9.80
CA ALA A 21 8.23 0.31 -10.08
C ALA A 21 8.34 1.81 -10.43
N GLU A 22 7.24 2.44 -10.85
CA GLU A 22 7.23 3.88 -11.12
C GLU A 22 7.33 4.73 -9.86
N PHE A 23 7.03 4.15 -8.68
CA PHE A 23 7.07 4.83 -7.40
C PHE A 23 8.50 4.80 -6.83
N ASP A 24 9.34 5.65 -7.41
CA ASP A 24 10.73 5.86 -7.01
C ASP A 24 10.83 7.05 -6.06
N TYR A 25 11.23 6.79 -4.82
CA TYR A 25 11.30 7.82 -3.78
C TYR A 25 12.33 8.92 -4.10
N GLN A 26 13.46 8.60 -4.74
CA GLN A 26 14.48 9.60 -5.08
C GLN A 26 13.99 10.56 -6.17
N LYS A 27 13.24 10.04 -7.15
CA LYS A 27 12.59 10.87 -8.17
C LYS A 27 11.49 11.73 -7.56
N HIS A 28 10.71 11.15 -6.65
CA HIS A 28 9.64 11.85 -5.94
C HIS A 28 10.17 12.99 -5.07
N LEU A 29 11.33 12.82 -4.44
CA LEU A 29 12.01 13.88 -3.69
C LEU A 29 12.38 15.09 -4.56
N GLN A 30 12.88 14.84 -5.76
CA GLN A 30 13.30 15.91 -6.69
C GLN A 30 12.10 16.59 -7.35
N LYS A 31 11.09 15.80 -7.74
CA LYS A 31 9.86 16.27 -8.37
C LYS A 31 8.69 15.43 -7.86
N PRO A 32 7.92 15.93 -6.87
CA PRO A 32 6.81 15.19 -6.31
C PRO A 32 5.79 14.80 -7.36
N PHE A 33 5.54 13.49 -7.45
CA PHE A 33 4.46 12.92 -8.23
C PHE A 33 3.10 13.38 -7.72
N LYS A 34 2.15 13.50 -8.64
CA LYS A 34 0.76 13.81 -8.35
C LYS A 34 -0.12 12.62 -8.74
N ALA A 35 -1.24 12.45 -8.06
CA ALA A 35 -2.19 11.40 -8.41
C ALA A 35 -2.66 11.45 -9.87
N HIS A 36 -2.71 12.65 -10.47
CA HIS A 36 -3.05 12.84 -11.88
C HIS A 36 -2.08 12.11 -12.83
N ASP A 37 -0.81 11.96 -12.46
CA ASP A 37 0.20 11.26 -13.27
C ASP A 37 -0.13 9.76 -13.45
N PHE A 38 -1.09 9.25 -12.67
CA PHE A 38 -1.52 7.85 -12.66
C PHE A 38 -3.04 7.67 -12.84
N LYS A 39 -3.75 8.70 -13.32
CA LYS A 39 -5.23 8.80 -13.29
C LYS A 39 -5.98 7.59 -13.90
N ASP A 40 -5.39 6.91 -14.88
CA ASP A 40 -6.00 5.78 -15.58
C ASP A 40 -5.18 4.48 -15.45
N LYS A 41 -4.19 4.46 -14.56
CA LYS A 41 -3.38 3.28 -14.31
C LYS A 41 -4.02 2.39 -13.25
N VAL A 42 -4.13 1.11 -13.58
CA VAL A 42 -4.51 0.05 -12.65
C VAL A 42 -3.27 -0.76 -12.31
N PHE A 43 -3.01 -0.89 -11.02
CA PHE A 43 -1.91 -1.68 -10.48
C PHE A 43 -2.45 -3.00 -9.95
N ALA A 44 -1.58 -4.02 -9.92
CA ALA A 44 -1.91 -5.34 -9.40
C ALA A 44 -0.93 -5.70 -8.28
N PHE A 45 -1.44 -6.40 -7.27
CA PHE A 45 -0.61 -7.02 -6.24
C PHE A 45 -0.93 -8.50 -6.14
N ARG A 46 0.02 -9.27 -5.63
CA ARG A 46 -0.09 -10.73 -5.55
C ARG A 46 0.50 -11.30 -4.26
N ASP A 47 0.09 -12.54 -3.98
CA ASP A 47 0.72 -13.42 -3.01
C ASP A 47 0.91 -12.79 -1.61
N LYS A 48 -0.04 -11.96 -1.20
CA LYS A 48 -0.11 -11.47 0.18
C LYS A 48 -0.46 -12.63 1.09
N PRO A 49 0.30 -12.89 2.17
CA PRO A 49 -0.04 -13.96 3.08
C PRO A 49 -1.37 -13.67 3.78
N LYS A 50 -2.09 -14.75 4.10
CA LYS A 50 -3.42 -14.78 4.74
C LYS A 50 -4.54 -14.27 3.85
N ILE A 51 -5.77 -14.58 4.27
CA ILE A 51 -6.98 -14.03 3.68
C ILE A 51 -7.21 -12.64 4.24
N ARG A 52 -7.02 -11.63 3.38
CA ARG A 52 -7.11 -10.21 3.72
C ARG A 52 -8.32 -9.59 3.05
N ILE A 53 -9.15 -8.93 3.86
CA ILE A 53 -10.32 -8.18 3.39
C ILE A 53 -9.96 -6.70 3.48
N TYR A 54 -9.79 -6.11 2.31
CA TYR A 54 -9.76 -4.66 2.18
C TYR A 54 -11.21 -4.20 2.07
N LYS A 55 -11.63 -3.30 2.98
CA LYS A 55 -13.02 -2.87 3.19
C LYS A 55 -13.76 -2.67 1.84
N ALA A 56 -15.03 -3.08 1.78
CA ALA A 56 -15.82 -3.04 0.55
C ALA A 56 -15.87 -1.61 -0.04
N PRO A 57 -15.73 -1.42 -1.37
CA PRO A 57 -15.80 -0.12 -2.00
C PRO A 57 -17.07 0.67 -1.63
N PRO A 58 -17.03 2.01 -1.50
CA PRO A 58 -15.91 2.90 -1.85
C PRO A 58 -15.07 3.29 -0.63
N VAL A 59 -14.20 2.38 -0.15
CA VAL A 59 -13.28 2.69 0.96
C VAL A 59 -11.86 2.88 0.45
N ARG A 60 -11.21 3.92 0.99
CA ARG A 60 -9.83 4.28 0.70
C ARG A 60 -8.91 3.48 1.61
N ASN A 61 -7.86 2.94 1.03
CA ASN A 61 -6.79 2.25 1.74
C ASN A 61 -5.49 3.06 1.65
N PHE A 62 -4.62 2.94 2.63
CA PHE A 62 -3.25 3.43 2.53
C PHE A 62 -2.44 2.54 1.60
N LEU A 63 -1.62 3.15 0.75
CA LEU A 63 -0.56 2.46 0.03
C LEU A 63 0.75 2.64 0.78
N VAL A 64 1.35 1.53 1.18
CA VAL A 64 2.62 1.52 1.91
C VAL A 64 3.60 0.63 1.16
N GLN A 65 4.82 1.09 0.98
CA GLN A 65 5.92 0.26 0.51
C GLN A 65 6.65 -0.31 1.71
N ASN A 66 6.91 -1.61 1.71
CA ASN A 66 7.81 -2.23 2.67
C ASN A 66 9.17 -2.45 2.02
N ILE A 67 10.16 -1.79 2.60
CA ILE A 67 11.55 -1.84 2.19
C ILE A 67 12.30 -2.47 3.37
N ASN A 68 12.52 -3.78 3.30
CA ASN A 68 13.25 -4.55 4.32
C ASN A 68 12.70 -4.40 5.76
N GLY A 69 11.38 -4.42 5.91
CA GLY A 69 10.69 -4.25 7.20
C GLY A 69 10.34 -2.80 7.53
N LYS A 70 10.93 -1.82 6.82
CA LYS A 70 10.61 -0.40 6.99
C LYS A 70 9.46 0.03 6.08
N TRP A 71 8.58 0.86 6.59
CA TRP A 71 7.34 1.27 5.94
C TRP A 71 7.46 2.69 5.43
N LEU A 72 7.16 2.85 4.14
CA LEU A 72 7.11 4.14 3.47
C LEU A 72 5.69 4.39 2.96
N TYR A 73 5.01 5.34 3.57
CA TYR A 73 3.64 5.70 3.23
C TYR A 73 3.59 6.56 1.97
N TRP A 74 2.93 6.08 0.92
CA TRP A 74 2.88 6.75 -0.38
C TRP A 74 1.60 7.53 -0.65
N GLY A 75 0.50 7.19 0.01
CA GLY A 75 -0.76 7.88 -0.18
C GLY A 75 -1.96 6.97 -0.06
N LEU A 76 -2.98 7.24 -0.88
CA LEU A 76 -4.29 6.60 -0.80
C LEU A 76 -4.66 5.92 -2.12
N ILE A 77 -5.30 4.76 -2.01
CA ILE A 77 -5.72 3.93 -3.13
C ILE A 77 -7.16 3.46 -2.97
N HIS A 78 -7.78 3.10 -4.10
CA HIS A 78 -9.02 2.32 -4.12
C HIS A 78 -8.68 0.91 -4.57
N ILE A 79 -9.02 -0.07 -3.74
CA ILE A 79 -9.02 -1.48 -4.16
C ILE A 79 -10.19 -1.68 -5.13
N LEU A 80 -9.89 -2.26 -6.28
CA LEU A 80 -10.85 -2.55 -7.35
C LEU A 80 -11.28 -4.01 -7.36
N GLU A 81 -10.34 -4.90 -7.04
CA GLU A 81 -10.53 -6.35 -7.08
C GLU A 81 -9.71 -6.99 -5.96
N VAL A 82 -10.29 -8.02 -5.33
CA VAL A 82 -9.60 -8.87 -4.36
C VAL A 82 -9.87 -10.32 -4.75
N VAL A 83 -8.80 -11.11 -4.84
CA VAL A 83 -8.84 -12.54 -5.12
C VAL A 83 -8.26 -13.28 -3.93
N HIS A 84 -9.04 -14.18 -3.34
CA HIS A 84 -8.64 -15.04 -2.23
C HIS A 84 -8.32 -16.44 -2.75
N ASP A 85 -7.08 -16.87 -2.58
CA ASP A 85 -6.70 -18.27 -2.76
C ASP A 85 -6.73 -18.95 -1.39
N TYR A 86 -7.79 -19.72 -1.16
CA TYR A 86 -7.99 -20.44 0.10
C TYR A 86 -7.11 -21.70 0.24
N VAL A 87 -6.53 -22.20 -0.85
CA VAL A 87 -5.59 -23.34 -0.81
C VAL A 87 -4.23 -22.85 -0.36
N ARG A 88 -3.73 -21.77 -0.97
CA ARG A 88 -2.44 -21.15 -0.63
C ARG A 88 -2.52 -20.19 0.55
N GLN A 89 -3.72 -19.85 0.99
CA GLN A 89 -3.99 -18.86 2.04
C GLN A 89 -3.37 -17.50 1.67
N THR A 90 -3.63 -17.04 0.45
CA THR A 90 -3.09 -15.78 -0.06
C THR A 90 -4.15 -14.85 -0.61
N THR A 91 -3.84 -13.56 -0.63
CA THR A 91 -4.66 -12.51 -1.22
C THR A 91 -3.92 -11.85 -2.39
N SER A 92 -4.62 -11.63 -3.48
CA SER A 92 -4.15 -10.86 -4.63
C SER A 92 -5.21 -9.84 -5.01
N GLY A 93 -4.91 -8.91 -5.92
CA GLY A 93 -5.92 -7.95 -6.33
C GLY A 93 -5.40 -6.83 -7.20
N LYS A 94 -6.29 -5.86 -7.43
CA LYS A 94 -6.01 -4.68 -8.25
C LYS A 94 -6.43 -3.42 -7.52
N PHE A 95 -5.74 -2.32 -7.79
CA PHE A 95 -6.02 -1.02 -7.19
C PHE A 95 -5.70 0.14 -8.13
N LYS A 96 -6.25 1.31 -7.82
CA LYS A 96 -5.93 2.58 -8.47
C LYS A 96 -5.50 3.63 -7.45
N ILE A 97 -4.65 4.54 -7.86
CA ILE A 97 -4.18 5.65 -7.05
C ILE A 97 -5.25 6.74 -6.96
N ILE A 98 -5.43 7.31 -5.77
CA ILE A 98 -6.36 8.43 -5.52
C ILE A 98 -5.58 9.68 -5.10
N ALA A 99 -4.61 9.50 -4.21
CA ALA A 99 -3.77 10.55 -3.70
C ALA A 99 -2.35 10.02 -3.56
N ILE A 100 -1.37 10.87 -3.84
CA ILE A 100 0.04 10.62 -3.58
C ILE A 100 0.50 11.70 -2.61
N PHE A 101 1.12 11.27 -1.52
CA PHE A 101 1.67 12.16 -0.52
C PHE A 101 2.97 12.77 -1.03
N ASN A 102 3.13 14.07 -0.85
CA ASN A 102 4.44 14.71 -1.02
C ASN A 102 5.40 14.25 0.11
N PRO A 103 6.71 14.45 -0.04
CA PRO A 103 7.68 13.95 0.95
C PRO A 103 7.45 14.38 2.41
N GLU A 104 6.90 15.57 2.66
CA GLU A 104 6.55 16.01 4.02
C GLU A 104 5.33 15.26 4.55
N GLU A 105 4.31 15.09 3.73
CA GLU A 105 3.12 14.30 4.06
C GLU A 105 3.47 12.83 4.33
N MET A 106 4.42 12.25 3.58
CA MET A 106 4.90 10.88 3.81
C MET A 106 5.52 10.73 5.21
N ARG A 107 6.34 11.70 5.65
CA ARG A 107 6.93 11.73 7.00
C ARG A 107 5.85 11.86 8.07
N HIS A 108 4.90 12.77 7.89
CA HIS A 108 3.80 12.95 8.84
C HIS A 108 2.86 11.74 8.90
N ALA A 109 2.64 11.05 7.78
CA ALA A 109 1.81 9.85 7.75
C ALA A 109 2.39 8.77 8.68
N GLN A 110 3.70 8.53 8.63
CA GLN A 110 4.37 7.61 9.56
C GLN A 110 4.17 8.01 11.02
N SER A 111 4.39 9.29 11.37
CA SER A 111 4.31 9.76 12.75
C SER A 111 2.90 9.83 13.32
N ILE A 112 1.87 9.90 12.47
CA ILE A 112 0.47 10.08 12.91
C ILE A 112 -0.31 8.76 12.84
N VAL A 113 -0.16 8.03 11.72
CA VAL A 113 -0.95 6.83 11.40
C VAL A 113 -0.37 5.61 12.09
N ASP A 114 0.93 5.37 11.95
CA ASP A 114 1.57 4.15 12.46
C ASP A 114 2.11 4.36 13.89
N ARG A 115 2.88 5.43 14.10
CA ARG A 115 3.55 5.77 15.38
C ARG A 115 4.56 4.72 15.87
N ASP A 116 4.76 3.64 15.12
CA ASP A 116 5.78 2.65 15.37
C ASP A 116 7.13 3.15 14.83
N THR A 117 8.11 3.30 15.72
CA THR A 117 9.45 3.74 15.36
C THR A 117 10.31 2.59 14.82
N GLU A 118 9.97 1.32 15.11
CA GLU A 118 10.73 0.17 14.63
C GLU A 118 10.61 0.02 13.12
N ASN A 119 9.41 0.29 12.59
CA ASN A 119 9.13 0.18 11.17
C ASN A 119 9.29 1.53 10.40
N ASP A 120 9.62 2.62 11.08
CA ASP A 120 9.77 3.95 10.45
C ASP A 120 10.94 3.97 9.45
N PHE A 121 10.63 4.25 8.17
CA PHE A 121 11.63 4.38 7.10
C PHE A 121 12.51 5.64 7.24
N PHE A 122 12.03 6.69 7.90
CA PHE A 122 12.74 7.95 8.08
C PHE A 122 13.61 7.98 9.34
N GLN A 123 13.37 7.06 10.29
CA GLN A 123 14.24 6.84 11.44
C GLN A 123 15.13 5.62 11.17
N SER A 124 16.26 5.90 10.53
CA SER A 124 17.38 4.97 10.35
C SER A 124 18.37 5.09 11.48
#